data_AF-A0A380FKD0-F1
#
_entry.id   AF-A0A380FKD0-F1
#
_cell.length_a   1.000
_cell.length_b   1.000
_cell.length_c   1.000
_cell.angle_alpha   90.00
_cell.angle_beta   90.00
_cell.angle_gamma   90.00
#
_symmetry.space_group_name_H-M   'P 1'
#
loop_
_entity.id
_entity.type
_entity.pdbx_description
1 polymer ?
#
loop_
_entity_poly.entity_id
_entity_poly.type
_entity_poly.pdbx_seq_one_letter_code
_entity_poly.pdbx_strand_id
1 'polypeptide(L)' 'MEGVNVIKKHQKPTQFNPEGGILETEAAIHVSNVQLLDPKTNEPTRVGYKFVDGKKVRIAKKSGEEIKSNN' A
#
# COMPACT_ATOMS: atom_id res chain seq x y z
N MET A 1 -1.19 -4.63 -0.39
CA MET A 1 -1.28 -4.25 -1.82
C MET A 1 -0.80 -5.47 -2.56
N GLU A 2 -1.63 -5.99 -3.45
CA GLU A 2 -1.34 -7.20 -4.23
C GLU A 2 -1.38 -6.79 -5.72
N GLY A 3 -0.53 -7.40 -6.54
CA GLY A 3 -0.45 -7.21 -7.99
C GLY A 3 0.31 -5.97 -8.49
N VAL A 4 1.00 -5.21 -7.63
CA VAL A 4 1.72 -3.99 -8.04
C VAL A 4 3.22 -4.26 -8.15
N ASN A 5 3.84 -3.80 -9.25
CA ASN A 5 5.27 -3.94 -9.55
C ASN A 5 5.75 -5.41 -9.60
N VAL A 6 5.08 -6.23 -10.42
CA VAL A 6 5.46 -7.64 -10.62
C VAL A 6 6.75 -7.73 -11.44
N ILE A 7 7.79 -8.29 -10.84
CA ILE A 7 9.08 -8.54 -11.49
C ILE A 7 9.25 -10.02 -11.80
N LYS A 8 9.89 -10.28 -12.93
CA LYS A 8 10.34 -11.62 -13.33
C LYS A 8 11.70 -11.88 -12.73
N LYS A 9 11.73 -12.67 -11.66
CA LYS A 9 12.97 -13.07 -10.98
C LYS A 9 13.36 -14.48 -11.40
N HIS A 10 14.50 -14.60 -12.04
CA HIS A 10 15.10 -15.90 -12.34
C HIS A 10 15.63 -16.51 -11.03
N GLN A 11 15.04 -17.62 -10.60
CA GLN A 11 15.45 -18.34 -9.41
C GLN A 11 16.23 -19.59 -9.81
N LYS A 12 17.44 -19.72 -9.26
CA LYS A 12 18.21 -20.97 -9.38
C LYS A 12 17.46 -22.10 -8.66
N PRO A 13 17.58 -23.35 -9.13
CA PRO A 13 17.01 -24.50 -8.45
C PRO A 13 17.38 -24.55 -6.96
N THR A 14 16.40 -24.84 -6.10
CA THR A 14 16.60 -25.06 -4.67
C THR A 14 15.94 -26.37 -4.25
N GLN A 15 16.22 -26.89 -3.05
CA GLN A 15 15.58 -28.12 -2.54
C GLN A 15 14.04 -28.04 -2.54
N PHE A 16 13.48 -26.85 -2.31
CA PHE A 16 12.03 -26.61 -2.32
C PHE A 16 11.49 -26.32 -3.73
N ASN A 17 12.36 -26.00 -4.69
CA ASN A 17 11.97 -25.67 -6.05
C ASN A 17 13.03 -26.20 -7.05
N PRO A 18 13.05 -27.53 -7.32
CA PRO A 18 14.13 -28.20 -8.04
C PRO A 18 14.13 -27.96 -9.56
N GLU A 19 13.02 -27.56 -10.17
CA GLU A 19 12.99 -27.14 -11.59
C GLU A 19 13.61 -25.75 -11.80
N GLY A 20 13.69 -24.93 -10.74
CA GLY A 20 14.01 -23.50 -10.89
C GLY A 20 13.02 -22.81 -11.84
N GLY A 21 13.34 -21.60 -12.28
CA GLY A 21 12.55 -20.93 -13.32
C GLY A 21 12.35 -19.44 -13.08
N ILE A 22 11.42 -18.86 -13.84
CA ILE A 22 11.06 -17.45 -13.73
C ILE A 22 9.88 -17.35 -12.77
N LEU A 23 10.12 -16.80 -11.58
CA LEU A 23 9.07 -16.47 -10.63
C LEU A 23 8.59 -15.04 -10.88
N GLU A 24 7.28 -14.87 -10.93
CA GLU A 24 6.65 -13.55 -10.87
C GLU A 24 6.43 -13.19 -9.40
N THR A 25 7.13 -12.15 -8.94
CA THR A 25 7.08 -11.70 -7.53
C THR A 25 6.82 -10.20 -7.49
N GLU A 26 6.05 -9.76 -6.52
CA GLU A 26 5.82 -8.34 -6.31
C GLU A 26 7.06 -7.68 -5.71
N ALA A 27 7.50 -6.58 -6.31
CA ALA A 27 8.59 -5.77 -5.82
C ALA A 27 8.06 -4.53 -5.09
N ALA A 28 8.86 -4.03 -4.14
CA ALA A 28 8.49 -2.85 -3.37
C ALA A 28 8.22 -1.64 -4.28
N ILE A 29 7.19 -0.87 -3.95
CA ILE A 29 6.90 0.43 -4.55
C ILE A 29 7.20 1.53 -3.53
N HIS A 30 7.80 2.63 -3.99
CA HIS A 30 8.11 3.75 -3.10
C HIS A 30 6.85 4.46 -2.63
N VAL A 31 6.81 4.86 -1.36
CA VAL A 31 5.63 5.45 -0.72
C VAL A 31 5.16 6.76 -1.39
N SER A 32 6.04 7.49 -2.08
CA SER A 32 5.66 8.70 -2.82
C SER A 32 4.76 8.42 -4.03
N ASN A 33 4.79 7.19 -4.56
CA ASN A 33 4.06 6.81 -5.76
C ASN A 33 2.68 6.23 -5.44
N VAL A 34 2.28 6.23 -4.18
CA VAL A 34 0.97 5.77 -3.72
C VAL A 34 0.25 6.89 -2.98
N GLN A 35 -1.07 6.90 -3.08
CA GLN A 35 -1.94 7.82 -2.34
C GLN A 35 -3.03 7.02 -1.64
N LEU A 36 -3.49 7.54 -0.50
CA LEU A 36 -4.65 6.98 0.18
C LEU A 36 -5.91 7.43 -0.55
N LEU A 37 -6.90 6.55 -0.60
CA LEU A 37 -8.22 6.88 -1.09
C LEU A 37 -9.04 7.48 0.05
N ASP A 38 -9.80 8.52 -0.28
CA ASP A 38 -10.77 9.11 0.62
C ASP A 38 -11.88 8.10 0.90
N PRO A 39 -12.17 7.75 2.17
CA PRO A 39 -13.20 6.75 2.48
C PRO A 39 -14.60 7.17 2.02
N LYS A 40 -14.84 8.46 1.80
CA LYS A 40 -16.16 8.98 1.40
C LYS A 40 -16.33 9.05 -0.11
N THR A 41 -15.30 9.48 -0.83
CA THR A 41 -15.38 9.75 -2.27
C THR A 41 -14.61 8.76 -3.15
N ASN A 42 -13.83 7.85 -2.54
CA ASN A 42 -12.90 6.96 -3.24
C ASN A 42 -11.90 7.70 -4.15
N GLU A 43 -11.71 9.00 -3.93
CA GLU A 43 -10.76 9.78 -4.68
C GLU A 43 -9.38 9.77 -4.00
N PRO A 44 -8.29 9.87 -4.77
CA PRO A 44 -6.96 10.07 -4.21
C PRO A 44 -6.92 11.37 -3.39
N THR A 45 -6.46 11.25 -2.14
CA THR A 45 -6.46 12.35 -1.16
C THR A 45 -5.15 12.45 -0.39
N ARG A 46 -4.80 13.68 0.00
CA ARG A 46 -3.64 13.94 0.87
C ARG A 46 -4.04 13.79 2.33
N VAL A 47 -3.13 13.30 3.16
CA VAL A 47 -3.34 13.15 4.61
C VAL A 47 -3.14 14.47 5.34
N GLY A 48 -4.07 14.79 6.24
CA GLY A 48 -3.93 15.81 7.28
C GLY A 48 -3.96 15.18 8.67
N TYR A 49 -3.74 16.00 9.69
CA TYR A 49 -3.84 15.59 11.09
C TYR A 49 -4.81 16.50 11.84
N LYS A 50 -5.62 15.89 12.71
CA LYS A 50 -6.49 16.61 13.64
C LYS A 50 -6.40 15.97 15.02
N PHE A 51 -6.61 16.75 16.06
CA PHE A 51 -6.79 16.23 17.41
C PHE A 51 -8.29 16.07 17.68
N VAL A 52 -8.71 14.84 18.00
CA VAL A 52 -10.08 14.52 18.42
C VAL A 52 -9.94 13.79 19.75
N ASP A 53 -10.60 14.30 20.80
CA ASP A 53 -10.58 13.73 22.16
C ASP A 53 -9.18 13.46 22.71
N GLY A 54 -8.24 14.38 22.45
CA GLY A 54 -6.84 14.28 22.88
C GLY A 54 -5.98 13.32 22.06
N LYS A 55 -6.53 12.62 21.07
CA LYS A 55 -5.80 11.70 20.19
C LYS A 55 -5.54 12.32 18.82
N LYS A 56 -4.34 12.11 18.29
CA LYS A 56 -3.96 12.56 16.94
C LYS A 56 -4.48 11.57 15.90
N VAL A 57 -5.47 11.99 15.14
CA VAL A 57 -6.08 11.19 14.07
C VAL A 57 -5.64 11.68 12.69
N ARG A 58 -5.62 10.77 11.72
CA ARG A 58 -5.36 11.09 10.31
C ARG A 58 -6.69 11.42 9.64
N ILE A 59 -6.73 12.52 8.90
CA ILE A 59 -7.91 12.93 8.14
C ILE A 59 -7.60 13.00 6.65
N ALA A 60 -8.58 12.69 5.82
CA ALA A 60 -8.54 12.98 4.39
C ALA A 60 -8.72 14.49 4.19
N LYS A 61 -7.78 15.17 3.53
CA LYS A 61 -7.88 16.63 3.33
C LYS A 61 -9.05 17.04 2.42
N LYS A 62 -9.53 16.14 1.55
CA LYS A 62 -10.63 16.41 0.62
C LYS A 62 -12.00 16.37 1.33
N SER A 63 -12.34 15.28 2.02
CA SER A 63 -13.63 15.13 2.70
C SER A 63 -13.64 15.59 4.16
N GLY A 64 -12.47 15.71 4.80
CA GLY A 64 -12.35 15.91 6.24
C GLY A 64 -12.59 14.65 7.06
N GLU A 65 -12.86 13.52 6.41
CA GLU A 65 -13.21 12.25 7.06
C GLU A 65 -11.98 11.58 7.69
N GLU A 66 -12.19 10.83 8.76
CA GLU A 66 -11.12 10.11 9.44
C GLU A 66 -10.65 8.90 8.63
N ILE A 67 -9.34 8.81 8.40
CA ILE A 67 -8.73 7.65 7.74
C ILE A 67 -8.48 6.59 8.82
N LYS A 68 -9.38 5.60 8.88
CA LYS A 68 -9.21 4.43 9.75
C LYS A 68 -8.05 3.56 9.25
N SER A 69 -7.14 3.20 10.14
CA SER A 69 -6.14 2.16 9.88
C SER A 69 -6.76 0.82 10.28
N ASN A 70 -7.12 -0.03 9.32
CA ASN A 70 -7.33 -1.44 9.64
C ASN A 70 -5.95 -2.05 9.90
N ASN A 71 -5.79 -2.63 11.08
CA ASN A 71 -4.62 -3.41 11.49
C ASN A 71 -4.83 -4.86 11.11
#